data_AF-A0A2G4E090-F1
#
_entry.id   AF-A0A2G4E090-F1
#
_cell.length_a   1.000
_cell.length_b   1.000
_cell.length_c   1.000
_cell.angle_alpha   90.00
_cell.angle_beta   90.00
_cell.angle_gamma   90.00
#
_symmetry.space_group_name_H-M   'P 1'
#
loop_
_entity.id
_entity.type
_entity.pdbx_description
1 polymer ?
#
loop_
_entity_poly.entity_id
_entity_poly.type
_entity_poly.pdbx_seq_one_letter_code
_entity_poly.pdbx_strand_id
1 'polypeptide(L)'
;MTERNKWERYDLARAALSIMVSHYAELIGDEGKKAAPDATKIHAWEDLQFELSRRQSRLLVDDEGEVEQINSTYGPQAAAVMKR
;
A
#
# COMPACT_ATOMS: atom_id res chain seq x y z
N MET A 1 8.44 -21.85 10.47
CA MET A 1 8.88 -20.44 10.46
C MET A 1 9.30 -20.05 11.87
N THR A 2 10.34 -19.25 12.05
CA THR A 2 10.68 -18.72 13.39
C THR A 2 9.80 -17.51 13.70
N GLU A 3 9.56 -17.24 14.98
CA GLU A 3 8.77 -16.07 15.41
C GLU A 3 9.38 -14.77 14.87
N ARG A 4 10.71 -14.65 14.87
CA ARG A 4 11.41 -13.51 14.27
C ARG A 4 11.08 -13.35 12.79
N ASN A 5 11.12 -14.43 12.01
CA ASN A 5 10.86 -14.35 10.56
C ASN A 5 9.40 -13.97 10.26
N LYS A 6 8.47 -14.35 11.13
CA LYS A 6 7.07 -13.97 11.04
C LYS A 6 6.89 -12.46 11.21
N TRP A 7 7.49 -11.89 12.25
CA TRP A 7 7.50 -10.44 12.49
C TRP A 7 8.16 -9.67 11.34
N GLU A 8 9.31 -10.13 10.84
CA GLU A 8 9.99 -9.51 9.70
C GLU A 8 9.09 -9.42 8.45
N ARG A 9 8.37 -10.50 8.12
CA ARG A 9 7.44 -10.51 6.98
C ARG A 9 6.24 -9.60 7.20
N TYR A 10 5.70 -9.59 8.41
CA TYR A 10 4.58 -8.72 8.76
C TYR A 10 4.97 -7.24 8.68
N ASP A 11 6.15 -6.88 9.19
CA ASP A 11 6.66 -5.50 9.12
C ASP A 11 6.89 -5.08 7.67
N LEU A 12 7.43 -5.97 6.83
CA LEU A 12 7.57 -5.74 5.39
C LEU A 12 6.22 -5.50 4.72
N ALA A 13 5.21 -6.30 5.05
CA ALA A 13 3.87 -6.18 4.50
C ALA A 13 3.22 -4.84 4.90
N ARG A 14 3.36 -4.45 6.18
CA ARG A 14 2.87 -3.14 6.65
C ARG A 14 3.59 -1.97 6.00
N ALA A 15 4.89 -2.07 5.82
CA ALA A 15 5.69 -1.05 5.14
C ALA A 15 5.24 -0.90 3.68
N ALA A 16 5.07 -2.01 2.96
CA ALA A 16 4.59 -2.01 1.58
C ALA A 16 3.21 -1.33 1.46
N LEU A 17 2.25 -1.69 2.32
CA LEU A 17 0.95 -1.03 2.34
C LEU A 17 1.05 0.47 2.64
N SER A 18 1.86 0.85 3.64
CA SER A 18 2.04 2.26 4.01
C SER A 18 2.60 3.10 2.87
N ILE A 19 3.61 2.58 2.15
CA ILE A 19 4.21 3.25 0.99
C ILE A 19 3.17 3.46 -0.10
N MET A 20 2.38 2.42 -0.41
CA MET A 20 1.35 2.51 -1.44
C MET A 20 0.23 3.48 -1.07
N VAL A 21 -0.19 3.53 0.19
CA VAL A 21 -1.17 4.52 0.69
C VAL A 21 -0.67 5.95 0.50
N SER A 22 0.60 6.21 0.86
CA SER A 22 1.23 7.50 0.64
C SER A 22 1.36 7.84 -0.85
N HIS A 23 1.74 6.87 -1.67
CA HIS A 23 1.85 7.04 -3.12
C HIS A 23 0.54 7.50 -3.75
N TYR A 24 -0.59 6.85 -3.40
CA TYR A 24 -1.89 7.29 -3.91
C TYR A 24 -2.29 8.67 -3.39
N ALA A 25 -1.92 9.03 -2.16
CA ALA A 25 -2.14 10.39 -1.64
C ALA A 25 -1.44 11.44 -2.50
N GLU A 26 -0.19 11.17 -2.89
CA GLU A 26 0.60 12.04 -3.76
C GLU A 26 -0.03 12.15 -5.16
N LEU A 27 -0.42 11.01 -5.77
CA LEU A 27 -1.08 11.01 -7.08
C LEU A 27 -2.38 11.83 -7.07
N ILE A 28 -3.22 11.65 -6.05
CA ILE A 28 -4.44 12.43 -5.86
C ILE A 28 -4.11 13.92 -5.74
N GLY A 29 -3.14 14.26 -4.88
CA GLY A 29 -2.70 15.63 -4.67
C GLY A 29 -2.16 16.29 -5.93
N ASP A 30 -1.40 15.56 -6.75
CA ASP A 30 -0.80 16.08 -7.98
C ASP A 30 -1.82 16.21 -9.13
N GLU A 31 -2.77 15.28 -9.25
CA GLU A 31 -3.88 15.39 -10.20
C GLU A 31 -4.82 16.54 -9.83
N GLY A 32 -5.13 16.71 -8.54
CA GLY A 32 -5.97 17.79 -8.05
C GLY A 32 -5.40 19.19 -8.31
N LYS A 33 -4.09 19.33 -8.51
CA LYS A 33 -3.42 20.60 -8.84
C LYS A 33 -3.43 20.94 -10.33
N LYS A 34 -3.86 20.02 -11.22
CA LYS A 34 -3.87 20.27 -12.67
C LYS A 34 -4.91 21.33 -13.03
N ALA A 35 -4.70 22.00 -14.18
CA ALA A 35 -5.66 22.98 -14.71
C ALA A 35 -7.04 22.35 -15.02
N ALA A 36 -7.07 21.05 -15.33
CA ALA A 36 -8.28 20.26 -15.48
C ALA A 36 -8.04 18.87 -14.83
N PRO A 37 -8.35 18.70 -13.54
CA PRO A 37 -8.18 17.43 -12.84
C PRO A 37 -9.09 16.34 -13.41
N ASP A 38 -8.56 15.13 -13.55
CA ASP A 38 -9.33 13.95 -13.91
C ASP A 38 -9.99 13.32 -12.67
N ALA A 39 -11.26 13.64 -12.45
CA ALA A 39 -12.05 13.12 -11.34
C ALA A 39 -12.13 11.58 -11.32
N THR A 40 -12.06 10.93 -12.48
CA THR A 40 -12.12 9.46 -12.56
C THR A 40 -10.85 8.84 -11.96
N LYS A 41 -9.68 9.44 -12.23
CA LYS A 41 -8.41 9.00 -11.64
C LYS A 41 -8.35 9.25 -10.15
N ILE A 42 -8.80 10.42 -9.71
CA ILE A 42 -8.85 10.77 -8.29
C ILE A 42 -9.68 9.74 -7.53
N HIS A 43 -10.92 9.47 -7.96
CA HIS A 43 -11.77 8.48 -7.31
C HIS A 43 -11.18 7.07 -7.35
N ALA A 44 -10.60 6.64 -8.47
CA ALA A 44 -9.96 5.34 -8.55
C ALA A 44 -8.78 5.20 -7.56
N TRP A 45 -8.00 6.27 -7.35
CA TRP A 45 -6.91 6.25 -6.37
C TRP A 45 -7.40 6.39 -4.93
N GLU A 46 -8.48 7.13 -4.68
CA GLU A 46 -9.13 7.19 -3.36
C GLU A 46 -9.63 5.81 -2.93
N ASP A 47 -10.28 5.08 -3.84
CA ASP A 47 -10.76 3.71 -3.59
C ASP A 47 -9.59 2.77 -3.25
N LEU A 48 -8.50 2.83 -4.03
CA LEU A 48 -7.29 2.04 -3.78
C LEU A 48 -6.64 2.42 -2.45
N GLN A 49 -6.50 3.72 -2.17
CA GLN A 49 -5.94 4.21 -0.91
C GLN A 49 -6.76 3.73 0.29
N PHE A 50 -8.09 3.78 0.20
CA PHE A 50 -9.00 3.33 1.23
C PHE A 50 -8.91 1.81 1.44
N GLU A 51 -8.90 1.02 0.36
CA GLU A 51 -8.76 -0.43 0.42
C GLU A 51 -7.46 -0.84 1.14
N LEU A 52 -6.34 -0.23 0.75
CA LEU A 52 -5.03 -0.53 1.33
C LEU A 52 -4.94 -0.11 2.80
N SER A 53 -5.47 1.08 3.13
CA SER A 53 -5.55 1.54 4.53
C SER A 53 -6.38 0.59 5.39
N ARG A 54 -7.52 0.11 4.85
CA ARG A 54 -8.39 -0.86 5.52
C ARG A 54 -7.69 -2.21 5.72
N ARG A 55 -7.00 -2.73 4.70
CA ARG A 55 -6.15 -3.94 4.83
C ARG A 55 -5.10 -3.75 5.91
N GLN A 56 -4.35 -2.64 5.88
CA GLN A 56 -3.30 -2.35 6.85
C GLN A 56 -3.84 -2.32 8.30
N SER A 57 -5.03 -1.76 8.51
CA SER A 57 -5.67 -1.69 9.84
C SER A 57 -6.11 -3.04 10.41
N ARG A 58 -6.31 -4.03 9.53
CA ARG A 58 -6.83 -5.36 9.89
C ARG A 58 -5.78 -6.46 9.85
N LEU A 59 -4.62 -6.17 9.25
CA LEU A 59 -3.53 -7.14 9.11
C LEU A 59 -3.05 -7.57 10.49
N LEU A 60 -3.05 -8.88 10.72
CA LEU A 60 -2.51 -9.49 11.92
C LEU A 60 -1.20 -10.18 11.59
N VAL A 61 -0.25 -10.16 12.53
CA VAL A 61 1.02 -10.89 12.40
C VAL A 61 0.79 -12.39 12.19
N ASP A 62 -0.29 -12.92 12.77
CA ASP A 62 -0.67 -14.33 12.67
C ASP A 62 -1.36 -14.72 11.36
N ASP A 63 -1.76 -13.75 10.55
CA ASP A 63 -2.34 -14.01 9.22
C ASP A 63 -1.24 -14.15 8.16
N GLU A 64 -0.50 -15.26 8.26
CA GLU A 64 0.66 -15.52 7.40
C GLU A 64 0.29 -15.55 5.90
N GLY A 65 -0.95 -15.94 5.57
CA GLY A 65 -1.46 -15.95 4.21
C GLY A 65 -1.64 -14.56 3.63
N GLU A 66 -2.34 -13.67 4.36
CA GLU A 66 -2.52 -12.27 3.95
C GLU A 66 -1.16 -11.54 3.91
N VAL A 67 -0.28 -11.77 4.89
CA VAL A 67 1.08 -11.20 4.92
C VAL A 67 1.87 -11.57 3.66
N GLU A 68 1.86 -12.84 3.26
CA GLU A 68 2.58 -13.30 2.07
C GLU A 68 1.96 -12.73 0.79
N GLN A 69 0.63 -12.67 0.71
CA GLN A 69 -0.09 -12.08 -0.42
C GLN A 69 0.24 -10.59 -0.58
N ILE A 70 0.24 -9.82 0.52
CA ILE A 70 0.59 -8.40 0.51
C ILE A 70 2.03 -8.22 0.06
N ASN A 71 2.97 -8.97 0.63
CA ASN A 71 4.38 -8.88 0.27
C ASN A 71 4.61 -9.18 -1.21
N SER A 72 3.97 -10.21 -1.74
CA SER A 72 4.09 -10.59 -3.16
C SER A 72 3.46 -9.57 -4.10
N THR A 73 2.32 -8.97 -3.70
CA THR A 73 1.56 -8.04 -4.55
C THR A 73 2.14 -6.64 -4.51
N TYR A 74 2.37 -6.10 -3.32
CA TYR A 74 2.70 -4.69 -3.09
C TYR A 74 4.18 -4.47 -2.79
N GLY A 75 4.93 -5.50 -2.38
CA GLY A 75 6.38 -5.37 -2.13
C GLY A 75 7.15 -4.82 -3.34
N PRO A 76 7.01 -5.42 -4.55
CA PRO A 76 7.65 -4.90 -5.75
C PRO A 76 7.18 -3.49 -6.14
N GLN A 77 5.89 -3.19 -5.95
CA GLN A 77 5.31 -1.88 -6.29
C GLN A 77 5.84 -0.79 -5.35
N ALA A 78 5.84 -1.03 -4.04
CA ALA A 78 6.40 -0.14 -3.04
C ALA A 78 7.90 0.12 -3.29
N ALA A 79 8.66 -0.92 -3.64
CA ALA A 79 10.06 -0.77 -4.01
C ALA A 79 10.27 0.07 -5.28
N ALA A 80 9.34 0.01 -6.24
CA ALA A 80 9.38 0.85 -7.44
C ALA A 80 9.06 2.32 -7.11
N VAL A 81 8.10 2.58 -6.22
CA VAL A 81 7.78 3.93 -5.73
C VAL A 81 8.98 4.57 -5.02
N MET A 82 9.65 3.83 -4.14
CA MET A 82 10.81 4.35 -3.39
C MET A 82 12.05 4.66 -4.24
N LYS A 83 12.15 4.12 -5.45
CA LYS A 83 13.26 4.37 -6.38
C LYS A 83 13.05 5.59 -7.27
N ARG A 84 11.89 6.22 -7.17
CA ARG A 84 11.44 7.33 -8.01
C ARG A 84 11.89 8.67 -7.44
#